data_AF-A0A964PVJ4-F1
#
_entry.id   AF-A0A964PVJ4-F1
#
_cell.length_a   1.000
_cell.length_b   1.000
_cell.length_c   1.000
_cell.angle_alpha   90.00
_cell.angle_beta   90.00
_cell.angle_gamma   90.00
#
_symmetry.space_group_name_H-M   'P 1'
#
loop_
_entity.id
_entity.type
_entity.pdbx_description
1 polymer ?
#
loop_
_entity_poly.entity_id
_entity_poly.type
_entity_poly.pdbx_seq_one_letter_code
_entity_poly.pdbx_strand_id
1 'polypeptide(L)' 'MDAVRILESSAALTWECDDEADVLYISEGQPRPAITVDLGEGVLARLDAMGREVVGITVLGLRARLLEGLGHRQ' A
#
# COMPACT_ATOMS: atom_id res chain seq x y z
N MET A 1 7.33 -16.85 -15.19
CA MET A 1 7.22 -15.85 -14.11
C MET A 1 6.02 -16.27 -13.29
N ASP A 2 6.22 -16.65 -12.02
CA ASP A 2 5.10 -17.01 -11.15
C ASP A 2 4.20 -15.79 -10.95
N ALA A 3 2.90 -15.97 -11.10
CA ALA A 3 1.93 -14.90 -10.93
C ALA A 3 1.84 -14.54 -9.43
N VAL A 4 2.20 -13.31 -9.07
CA VAL A 4 1.99 -12.77 -7.73
C VAL A 4 0.50 -12.50 -7.54
N ARG A 5 -0.08 -13.00 -6.45
CA ARG A 5 -1.48 -12.71 -6.10
C ARG A 5 -1.58 -11.33 -5.48
N ILE A 6 -2.63 -10.59 -5.83
CA ILE A 6 -2.85 -9.23 -5.36
C ILE A 6 -4.13 -9.23 -4.51
N LEU A 7 -3.99 -9.06 -3.19
CA LEU A 7 -5.07 -8.80 -2.23
C LEU A 7 -6.32 -9.66 -2.49
N GLU A 8 -6.31 -10.94 -2.10
CA GLU A 8 -7.44 -11.82 -2.37
C GLU A 8 -8.75 -11.26 -1.74
N SER A 9 -9.75 -11.04 -2.61
CA SER A 9 -10.96 -10.23 -2.35
C SER A 9 -11.84 -10.67 -1.16
N SER A 10 -11.59 -11.82 -0.55
CA SER A 10 -12.40 -12.34 0.57
C SER A 10 -11.95 -11.86 1.95
N ALA A 11 -10.76 -11.26 2.06
CA ALA A 11 -10.23 -10.82 3.34
C ALA A 11 -10.67 -9.40 3.71
N ALA A 12 -10.89 -9.17 5.01
CA ALA A 12 -11.17 -7.83 5.52
C ALA A 12 -9.92 -6.96 5.37
N LEU A 13 -10.07 -5.82 4.69
CA LEU A 13 -9.03 -4.80 4.57
C LEU A 13 -9.12 -3.82 5.74
N THR A 14 -7.98 -3.57 6.36
CA THR A 14 -7.80 -2.51 7.34
C THR A 14 -6.99 -1.39 6.72
N TRP A 15 -7.23 -0.16 7.15
CA TRP A 15 -6.46 0.99 6.70
C TRP A 15 -6.25 1.96 7.85
N GLU A 16 -5.10 2.62 7.81
CA GLU A 16 -4.69 3.61 8.81
C GLU A 16 -3.95 4.75 8.10
N CYS A 17 -4.31 5.97 8.42
CA CYS A 17 -3.63 7.16 7.93
C CYS A 17 -2.83 7.78 9.07
N ASP A 18 -1.52 7.87 8.89
CA ASP A 18 -0.65 8.66 9.74
C ASP A 18 -0.62 10.09 9.19
N ASP A 19 -1.38 10.98 9.83
CA ASP A 19 -1.48 12.39 9.42
C ASP A 19 -0.17 13.17 9.64
N GLU A 20 0.66 12.77 10.60
CA GLU A 20 1.94 13.44 10.87
C GLU A 20 2.99 13.07 9.81
N ALA A 21 3.01 11.79 9.41
CA ALA A 21 3.94 11.30 8.41
C ALA A 21 3.44 11.46 6.95
N ASP A 22 2.17 11.81 6.73
CA ASP A 22 1.48 11.76 5.43
C ASP A 22 1.60 10.38 4.77
N VAL A 23 1.26 9.32 5.52
CA VAL A 23 1.35 7.93 5.07
C VAL A 23 0.02 7.21 5.22
N LEU A 24 -0.43 6.56 4.14
CA LEU A 24 -1.58 5.65 4.17
C LEU A 24 -1.10 4.20 4.16
N TYR A 25 -1.52 3.43 5.16
CA TYR A 25 -1.36 1.99 5.22
C TYR A 25 -2.67 1.31 4.84
N ILE A 26 -2.61 0.32 3.95
CA ILE A 26 -3.70 -0.60 3.63
C ILE A 26 -3.16 -2.00 3.87
N SER A 27 -3.82 -2.78 4.70
CA SER A 27 -3.37 -4.12 5.08
C SER A 27 -4.51 -5.12 5.00
N GLU A 28 -4.17 -6.35 4.63
CA GLU A 28 -5.09 -7.46 4.61
C GLU A 28 -5.03 -8.26 5.93
N GLY A 29 -6.15 -8.34 6.63
CA GLY A 29 -6.28 -9.13 7.85
C GLY A 29 -5.39 -8.63 9.00
N GLN A 30 -4.83 -9.57 9.77
CA GLN A 30 -3.99 -9.27 10.93
C GLN A 30 -2.52 -8.99 10.53
N PRO A 31 -1.79 -8.16 11.29
CA PRO A 31 -0.37 -7.92 11.09
C PRO A 31 0.42 -9.24 11.04
N ARG A 32 1.17 -9.45 9.97
CA ARG A 32 2.02 -10.63 9.75
C ARG A 32 3.36 -10.24 9.12
N PRO A 33 4.42 -11.07 9.26
CA PRO A 33 5.69 -10.82 8.61
C PRO A 33 5.53 -10.65 7.10
N ALA A 34 6.15 -9.61 6.56
CA ALA A 34 6.02 -9.24 5.17
C ALA A 34 7.34 -8.67 4.62
N ILE A 35 7.56 -8.85 3.32
CA ILE A 35 8.67 -8.25 2.57
C ILE A 35 8.13 -6.99 1.91
N THR A 36 8.82 -5.86 2.11
CA THR A 36 8.46 -4.60 1.45
C THR A 36 9.19 -4.50 0.11
N VAL A 37 8.44 -4.21 -0.95
CA VAL A 37 8.95 -3.93 -2.29
C VAL A 37 8.54 -2.51 -2.67
N ASP A 38 9.51 -1.70 -3.08
CA ASP A 38 9.27 -0.36 -3.61
C ASP A 38 8.78 -0.47 -5.06
N LEU A 39 7.59 0.07 -5.34
CA LEU A 39 7.00 0.11 -6.67
C LEU A 39 7.28 1.44 -7.39
N GLY A 40 8.02 2.35 -6.75
CA GLY A 40 8.25 3.72 -7.21
C GLY A 40 7.11 4.65 -6.82
N GLU A 41 7.31 5.94 -7.08
CA GLU A 41 6.29 6.98 -6.84
C GLU A 41 5.67 6.92 -5.44
N GLY A 42 6.49 6.64 -4.42
CA GLY A 42 6.05 6.58 -3.03
C GLY A 42 5.05 5.46 -2.73
N VAL A 43 4.93 4.45 -3.60
CA VAL A 43 4.08 3.28 -3.36
C VAL A 43 4.94 2.09 -2.97
N LEU A 44 4.66 1.50 -1.82
CA LEU A 44 5.31 0.30 -1.33
C LEU A 44 4.31 -0.85 -1.28
N ALA A 45 4.67 -2.00 -1.87
CA ALA A 45 3.92 -3.24 -1.70
C ALA A 45 4.50 -4.07 -0.57
N ARG A 46 3.62 -4.66 0.25
CA ARG A 46 3.99 -5.64 1.26
C ARG A 46 3.58 -7.01 0.76
N LEU A 47 4.54 -7.88 0.54
CA LEU A 47 4.29 -9.28 0.20
C LEU A 47 4.38 -10.17 1.43
N ASP A 48 3.70 -11.31 1.44
CA ASP A 48 3.90 -12.34 2.44
C ASP A 48 5.37 -12.77 2.51
N ALA A 49 5.75 -13.47 3.59
CA ALA A 49 7.14 -13.91 3.78
C ALA A 49 7.68 -14.81 2.65
N MET A 50 6.81 -15.35 1.79
CA MET A 50 7.19 -16.17 0.64
C MET A 50 7.23 -15.38 -0.68
N GLY A 51 6.89 -14.09 -0.69
CA GLY A 51 6.89 -13.25 -1.89
C GLY A 51 5.83 -13.64 -2.93
N ARG A 52 4.75 -14.33 -2.52
CA ARG A 52 3.74 -14.89 -3.43
C ARG A 52 2.46 -14.07 -3.48
N GLU A 53 2.19 -13.29 -2.44
CA GLU A 53 0.94 -12.56 -2.27
C GLU A 53 1.18 -11.18 -1.70
N VAL A 54 0.56 -10.16 -2.28
CA VAL A 54 0.49 -8.82 -1.71
C VAL A 54 -0.51 -8.82 -0.55
N VAL A 55 -0.01 -8.58 0.65
CA VAL A 55 -0.79 -8.53 1.90
C VAL A 55 -0.99 -7.09 2.41
N GLY A 56 -0.47 -6.10 1.69
CA GLY A 56 -0.69 -4.69 2.01
C GLY A 56 -0.02 -3.73 1.04
N ILE A 57 -0.42 -2.46 1.12
CA ILE A 57 0.11 -1.33 0.35
C ILE A 57 0.37 -0.18 1.32
N THR A 58 1.50 0.50 1.17
CA THR A 58 1.78 1.77 1.83
C THR A 58 1.91 2.85 0.76
N VAL A 59 1.21 3.97 0.92
CA VAL A 59 1.31 5.14 0.04
C VAL A 59 1.90 6.29 0.84
N LEU A 60 3.05 6.79 0.38
CA LEU A 60 3.78 7.91 0.97
C LEU A 60 3.39 9.21 0.29
N GLY A 61 3.16 10.25 1.09
CA GLY A 61 2.84 11.59 0.61
C GLY A 61 1.45 11.69 -0.03
N LEU A 62 0.47 10.90 0.45
CA LEU A 62 -0.85 10.81 -0.19
C LEU A 62 -1.52 12.18 -0.28
N ARG A 63 -1.51 12.95 0.81
CA ARG A 63 -2.13 14.28 0.87
C ARG A 63 -1.43 15.24 -0.08
N ALA A 64 -0.10 15.29 -0.05
CA ALA A 64 0.68 16.15 -0.95
C ALA A 64 0.37 15.84 -2.43
N ARG A 65 0.36 14.56 -2.81
CA ARG A 65 0.06 14.09 -4.18
C ARG A 65 -1.37 14.42 -4.61
N LEU A 66 -2.34 14.25 -3.71
CA LEU A 66 -3.74 14.61 -3.98
C LEU A 66 -3.90 16.11 -4.22
N LEU A 67 -3.24 16.95 -3.41
CA LEU A 67 -3.26 18.40 -3.59
C LEU A 67 -2.63 18.82 -4.92
N GLU A 68 -1.52 18.20 -5.31
CA GLU A 68 -0.87 18.46 -6.61
C GLU A 68 -1.79 18.08 -7.79
N GLY A 69 -2.41 16.89 -7.75
CA GLY A 69 -3.31 16.43 -8.80
C GLY A 69 -4.63 17.21 -8.89
N LEU A 70 -5.10 17.77 -7.77
CA LEU A 70 -6.24 18.68 -7.74
C LEU A 70 -5.85 20.09 -8.20
N GLY A 71 -4.62 20.54 -7.93
CA GLY A 71 -4.08 21.84 -8.34
C GLY A 71 -3.78 21.94 -9.83
N HIS A 72 -3.43 20.83 -10.48
CA HIS A 72 -3.22 20.75 -11.94
C HIS A 72 -4.51 20.77 -12.78
N ARG A 73 -5.68 21.04 -12.17
CA ARG A 73 -6.99 21.08 -12.83
C ARG A 73 -7.44 22.48 -13.28
N GLN A 74 -6.53 23.46 -13.37
CA GLN A 74 -6.80 24.81 -13.90
C GLN A 74 -6.31 24.97 -15.34
#